data_AF-A0A4R3TGS9-F1
#
_entry.id   AF-A0A4R3TGS9-F1
#
_cell.length_a   1.000
_cell.length_b   1.000
_cell.length_c   1.000
_cell.angle_alpha   90.00
_cell.angle_beta   90.00
_cell.angle_gamma   90.00
#
_symmetry.space_group_name_H-M   'P 1'
#
loop_
_entity.id
_entity.type
_entity.pdbx_description
1 polymer ?
#
loop_
_entity_poly.entity_id
_entity_poly.type
_entity_poly.pdbx_seq_one_letter_code
_entity_poly.pdbx_strand_id
1 'polypeptide(L)'
;MLCHAPDPDLFAAALWAECGRFERFAMWQWRKADRPVVATFSVEGLPFEIFGQARPVAGQHGWRHFTVEQRLLGLGGTAFRDAVLAARRAGAKTEPAFAQVLGLEGDPYRAMLDLAEMDDAGLLEVMKPGGSPGA
;
A
#
# COMPACT_ATOMS: atom_id res chain seq x y z
N MET A 1 0.27 10.02 0.95
CA MET A 1 -0.96 10.34 1.72
C MET A 1 -2.16 9.82 0.96
N LEU A 2 -3.07 9.12 1.64
CA LEU A 2 -4.31 8.60 1.04
C LEU A 2 -5.50 9.47 1.46
N CYS A 3 -6.30 9.88 0.49
CA CYS A 3 -7.47 10.74 0.70
C CYS A 3 -8.74 10.04 0.22
N HIS A 4 -9.81 10.19 1.01
CA HIS A 4 -11.16 9.92 0.54
C HIS A 4 -11.66 11.16 -0.23
N ALA A 5 -11.81 11.03 -1.54
CA ALA A 5 -12.16 12.10 -2.46
C ALA A 5 -13.32 11.67 -3.36
N PRO A 6 -14.59 11.78 -2.88
CA PRO A 6 -15.78 11.41 -3.66
C PRO A 6 -15.94 12.20 -4.97
N ASP A 7 -15.54 13.47 -4.96
CA ASP A 7 -15.51 14.34 -6.13
C ASP A 7 -14.05 14.55 -6.56
N PRO A 8 -13.61 13.90 -7.65
CA PRO A 8 -12.23 14.00 -8.08
C PRO A 8 -11.90 15.37 -8.70
N ASP A 9 -12.88 16.10 -9.22
CA ASP A 9 -12.66 17.39 -9.87
C ASP A 9 -12.50 18.50 -8.80
N LEU A 10 -13.33 18.48 -7.76
CA LEU A 10 -13.16 19.35 -6.57
C LEU A 10 -11.83 19.05 -5.86
N PHE A 11 -11.47 17.78 -5.73
CA PHE A 11 -10.22 17.37 -5.09
C PHE A 11 -8.99 17.83 -5.89
N ALA A 12 -9.01 17.68 -7.23
CA ALA A 12 -7.94 18.16 -8.10
C ALA A 12 -7.80 19.70 -8.03
N ALA A 13 -8.90 20.43 -7.99
CA ALA A 13 -8.88 21.88 -7.83
C ALA A 13 -8.25 22.32 -6.51
N ALA A 14 -8.58 21.64 -5.40
CA ALA A 14 -7.99 21.90 -4.10
C ALA A 14 -6.47 21.59 -4.08
N LEU A 15 -6.05 20.45 -4.63
CA LEU A 15 -4.64 20.11 -4.75
C LEU A 15 -3.86 21.12 -5.59
N TRP A 16 -4.44 21.60 -6.70
CA TRP A 16 -3.80 22.61 -7.52
C TRP A 16 -3.64 23.93 -6.77
N ALA A 17 -4.69 24.39 -6.07
CA ALA A 17 -4.67 25.64 -5.31
C ALA A 17 -3.65 25.61 -4.16
N GLU A 18 -3.63 24.52 -3.38
CA GLU A 18 -2.80 24.43 -2.17
C GLU A 18 -1.37 23.98 -2.46
N CYS A 19 -1.20 23.06 -3.42
CA CYS A 19 0.08 22.40 -3.66
C CYS A 19 0.77 22.84 -4.96
N GLY A 20 0.08 23.51 -5.88
CA GLY A 20 0.60 23.88 -7.20
C GLY A 20 1.84 24.79 -7.17
N ARG A 21 2.09 25.47 -6.04
CA ARG A 21 3.25 26.33 -5.82
C ARG A 21 4.52 25.59 -5.38
N PHE A 22 4.42 24.33 -4.96
CA PHE A 22 5.56 23.57 -4.46
C PHE A 22 6.47 23.12 -5.60
N GLU A 23 7.73 22.90 -5.26
CA GLU A 23 8.71 22.39 -6.21
C GLU A 23 8.30 21.01 -6.74
N ARG A 24 8.61 20.75 -8.01
CA ARG A 24 8.30 19.46 -8.67
C ARG A 24 6.82 19.07 -8.60
N PHE A 25 5.92 20.06 -8.47
CA PHE A 25 4.50 19.79 -8.52
C PHE A 25 4.12 19.17 -9.87
N ALA A 26 3.47 18.01 -9.82
CA ALA A 26 2.85 17.36 -10.95
C ALA A 26 1.55 16.71 -10.48
N MET A 27 0.54 16.72 -11.34
CA MET A 27 -0.76 16.13 -11.04
C MET A 27 -1.30 15.42 -12.27
N TRP A 28 -1.86 14.24 -12.06
CA TRP A 28 -2.51 13.47 -13.10
C TRP A 28 -3.72 12.72 -12.54
N GLN A 29 -4.60 12.32 -13.45
CA GLN A 29 -5.80 11.56 -13.11
C GLN A 29 -5.85 10.31 -13.97
N TRP A 30 -6.13 9.16 -13.34
CA TRP A 30 -6.30 7.93 -14.09
C TRP A 30 -7.66 7.89 -14.79
N ARG A 31 -7.70 7.29 -15.98
CA ARG A 31 -8.91 7.18 -16.81
C ARG A 31 -9.81 5.99 -16.46
N LYS A 32 -9.40 5.16 -15.50
CA LYS A 32 -10.15 3.98 -15.05
C LYS A 32 -11.36 4.39 -14.18
N ALA A 33 -12.27 3.45 -13.93
CA ALA A 33 -13.38 3.64 -13.01
C ALA A 33 -12.88 4.16 -11.66
N ASP A 34 -13.57 5.14 -11.08
CA ASP A 34 -13.23 5.94 -9.87
C ASP A 34 -12.26 7.13 -10.04
N ARG A 35 -11.72 7.36 -11.26
CA ARG A 35 -10.95 8.57 -11.67
C ARG A 35 -10.02 9.13 -10.57
N PRO A 36 -9.14 8.31 -9.98
CA PRO A 36 -8.32 8.72 -8.87
C PRO A 36 -7.33 9.78 -9.33
N VAL A 37 -7.09 10.75 -8.46
CA VAL A 37 -6.18 11.88 -8.69
C VAL A 37 -4.92 11.63 -7.88
N VAL A 38 -3.77 11.82 -8.54
CA VAL A 38 -2.46 11.76 -7.89
C VAL A 38 -1.78 13.10 -8.08
N ALA A 39 -1.26 13.65 -6.99
CA ALA A 39 -0.40 14.82 -7.02
C ALA A 39 0.92 14.50 -6.31
N THR A 40 2.03 14.85 -6.94
CA THR A 40 3.37 14.77 -6.36
C THR A 40 3.97 16.16 -6.27
N PHE A 41 4.74 16.42 -5.24
CA PHE A 41 5.50 17.66 -5.06
C PHE A 41 6.65 17.45 -4.08
N SER A 42 7.46 18.48 -3.85
CA SER A 42 8.54 18.44 -2.86
C SER A 42 8.45 19.64 -1.92
N VAL A 43 8.70 19.40 -0.63
CA VAL A 43 8.84 20.43 0.41
C VAL A 43 10.21 20.28 1.03
N GLU A 44 11.05 21.31 0.93
CA GLU A 44 12.44 21.29 1.41
C GLU A 44 13.24 20.06 0.90
N GLY A 45 12.99 19.67 -0.36
CA GLY A 45 13.61 18.51 -0.99
C GLY A 45 13.01 17.15 -0.63
N LEU A 46 12.06 17.07 0.32
CA LEU A 46 11.35 15.85 0.68
C LEU A 46 10.18 15.60 -0.30
N PRO A 47 10.13 14.45 -1.00
CA PRO A 47 9.04 14.14 -1.92
C PRO A 47 7.75 13.75 -1.18
N PHE A 48 6.64 14.30 -1.63
CA PHE A 48 5.29 13.96 -1.21
C PHE A 48 4.50 13.43 -2.40
N GLU A 49 3.65 12.44 -2.12
CA GLU A 49 2.62 11.96 -3.04
C GLU A 49 1.29 11.94 -2.30
N ILE A 50 0.27 12.53 -2.91
CA ILE A 50 -1.12 12.51 -2.47
C ILE A 50 -1.92 11.72 -3.49
N PHE A 51 -2.61 10.69 -3.04
CA PHE A 51 -3.50 9.88 -3.84
C PHE A 51 -4.92 10.03 -3.27
N GLY A 52 -5.88 10.42 -4.11
CA GLY A 52 -7.28 10.54 -3.75
C GLY A 52 -8.19 9.73 -4.67
N GLN A 53 -9.14 9.02 -4.08
CA GLN A 53 -10.20 8.31 -4.80
C GLN A 53 -11.51 8.33 -4.02
N ALA A 54 -12.62 8.05 -4.70
CA ALA A 54 -13.95 8.06 -4.09
C ALA A 54 -14.16 6.99 -3.00
N ARG A 55 -13.32 5.97 -2.94
CA ARG A 55 -13.39 4.95 -1.90
C ARG A 55 -12.88 5.50 -0.55
N PRO A 56 -13.56 5.25 0.58
CA PRO A 56 -13.03 5.56 1.91
C PRO A 56 -11.65 4.94 2.14
N VAL A 57 -10.75 5.65 2.84
CA VAL A 57 -9.34 5.23 3.03
C VAL A 57 -9.23 3.81 3.56
N ALA A 58 -10.08 3.42 4.53
CA ALA A 58 -10.09 2.07 5.09
C ALA A 58 -10.28 0.95 4.04
N GLY A 59 -10.98 1.22 2.93
CA GLY A 59 -11.18 0.27 1.84
C GLY A 59 -10.20 0.40 0.68
N GLN A 60 -9.34 1.43 0.69
CA GLN A 60 -8.33 1.62 -0.36
C GLN A 60 -7.26 0.54 -0.23
N HIS A 61 -6.81 0.00 -1.37
CA HIS A 61 -5.86 -1.11 -1.36
C HIS A 61 -4.53 -0.73 -0.70
N GLY A 62 -4.03 0.50 -0.91
CA GLY A 62 -2.81 0.97 -0.25
C GLY A 62 -2.91 0.96 1.28
N TRP A 63 -4.09 1.29 1.84
CA TRP A 63 -4.31 1.22 3.29
C TRP A 63 -4.41 -0.21 3.80
N ARG A 64 -5.11 -1.08 3.05
CA ARG A 64 -5.24 -2.51 3.38
C ARG A 64 -3.89 -3.20 3.38
N HIS A 65 -3.06 -2.97 2.35
CA HIS A 65 -1.67 -3.44 2.30
C HIS A 65 -0.86 -2.96 3.50
N PHE A 66 -0.84 -1.64 3.74
CA PHE A 66 -0.13 -1.08 4.88
C PHE A 66 -0.53 -1.74 6.21
N THR A 67 -1.83 -1.95 6.41
CA THR A 67 -2.37 -2.55 7.64
C THR A 67 -1.92 -4.00 7.81
N VAL A 68 -2.02 -4.82 6.76
CA VAL A 68 -1.61 -6.24 6.85
C VAL A 68 -0.09 -6.38 6.97
N GLU A 69 0.69 -5.56 6.28
CA GLU A 69 2.15 -5.51 6.43
C GLU A 69 2.55 -5.19 7.86
N GLN A 70 1.92 -4.18 8.47
CA GLN A 70 2.15 -3.83 9.88
C GLN A 70 1.83 -5.00 10.82
N ARG A 71 0.69 -5.69 10.60
CA ARG A 71 0.26 -6.84 11.39
C ARG A 71 1.25 -8.01 11.26
N LEU A 72 1.65 -8.35 10.03
CA LEU A 72 2.63 -9.41 9.77
C LEU A 72 3.99 -9.12 10.42
N LEU A 73 4.49 -7.88 10.34
CA LEU A 73 5.72 -7.50 11.04
C LEU A 73 5.54 -7.56 12.58
N GLY A 74 4.37 -7.23 13.09
CA GLY A 74 4.01 -7.36 14.51
C GLY A 74 4.05 -8.82 14.98
N LEU A 75 3.39 -9.71 14.25
CA LEU A 75 3.22 -11.12 14.57
C LEU A 75 4.48 -11.96 14.33
N GLY A 76 5.22 -11.69 13.25
CA GLY A 76 6.35 -12.52 12.82
C GLY A 76 7.66 -12.37 13.61
N GLY A 77 7.72 -11.43 14.56
CA GLY A 77 8.93 -11.17 15.33
C GLY A 77 10.12 -10.68 14.50
N THR A 78 11.32 -10.69 15.09
CA THR A 78 12.53 -10.12 14.48
C THR A 78 13.00 -10.89 13.25
N ALA A 79 12.99 -12.24 13.30
CA ALA A 79 13.46 -13.07 12.20
C ALA A 79 12.68 -12.83 10.89
N PHE A 80 11.35 -12.70 10.97
CA PHE A 80 10.52 -12.38 9.81
C PHE A 80 10.82 -10.96 9.28
N ARG A 81 10.93 -9.97 10.17
CA ARG A 81 11.29 -8.59 9.78
C ARG A 81 12.62 -8.54 9.06
N ASP A 82 13.63 -9.26 9.56
CA ASP A 82 14.97 -9.30 8.96
C ASP A 82 14.95 -9.97 7.58
N ALA A 83 14.16 -11.04 7.41
CA ALA A 83 13.98 -11.70 6.12
C ALA A 83 13.28 -10.77 5.10
N VAL A 84 12.23 -10.05 5.51
CA VAL A 84 11.55 -9.06 4.64
C VAL A 84 12.51 -7.94 4.28
N LEU A 85 13.28 -7.40 5.24
CA LEU A 85 14.27 -6.37 4.99
C LEU A 85 15.39 -6.85 4.04
N ALA A 86 15.84 -8.09 4.17
CA ALA A 86 16.81 -8.68 3.26
C ALA A 86 16.26 -8.76 1.83
N ALA A 87 15.01 -9.21 1.65
CA ALA A 87 14.34 -9.23 0.35
C ALA A 87 14.19 -7.81 -0.24
N ARG A 88 13.82 -6.82 0.57
CA ARG A 88 13.75 -5.40 0.16
C ARG A 88 15.11 -4.86 -0.29
N ARG A 89 16.18 -5.18 0.44
CA ARG A 89 17.56 -4.79 0.08
C ARG A 89 18.05 -5.47 -1.19
N ALA A 90 17.55 -6.66 -1.50
CA ALA A 90 17.82 -7.36 -2.75
C ALA A 90 17.05 -6.78 -3.95
N GLY A 91 16.23 -5.74 -3.75
CA GLY A 91 15.52 -5.02 -4.82
C GLY A 91 14.03 -5.36 -4.94
N ALA A 92 13.50 -6.24 -4.09
CA ALA A 92 12.06 -6.49 -4.07
C ALA A 92 11.29 -5.24 -3.61
N LYS A 93 10.14 -4.98 -4.25
CA LYS A 93 9.15 -4.02 -3.74
C LYS A 93 8.51 -4.57 -2.46
N THR A 94 7.70 -3.76 -1.79
CA THR A 94 7.10 -4.11 -0.50
C THR A 94 6.31 -5.42 -0.55
N GLU A 95 5.21 -5.46 -1.28
CA GLU A 95 4.31 -6.61 -1.34
C GLU A 95 5.02 -7.87 -1.87
N PRO A 96 5.84 -7.82 -2.93
CA PRO A 96 6.65 -8.96 -3.36
C PRO A 96 7.63 -9.48 -2.30
N ALA A 97 8.23 -8.61 -1.48
CA ALA A 97 9.13 -9.05 -0.42
C ALA A 97 8.39 -9.85 0.66
N PHE A 98 7.19 -9.40 1.06
CA PHE A 98 6.35 -10.16 1.99
C PHE A 98 5.91 -11.50 1.39
N ALA A 99 5.40 -11.48 0.15
CA ALA A 99 4.96 -12.68 -0.54
C ALA A 99 6.09 -13.72 -0.66
N GLN A 100 7.31 -13.28 -1.00
CA GLN A 100 8.48 -14.16 -1.07
C GLN A 100 8.80 -14.81 0.27
N VAL A 101 8.83 -14.04 1.36
CA VAL A 101 9.20 -14.56 2.70
C VAL A 101 8.11 -15.48 3.24
N LEU A 102 6.85 -15.20 2.94
CA LEU A 102 5.70 -16.03 3.32
C LEU A 102 5.49 -17.24 2.39
N GLY A 103 6.24 -17.33 1.28
CA GLY A 103 6.04 -18.38 0.28
C GLY A 103 4.70 -18.32 -0.44
N LEU A 104 4.11 -17.13 -0.60
CA LEU A 104 2.85 -16.94 -1.31
C LEU A 104 3.04 -17.14 -2.82
N GLU A 105 2.11 -17.86 -3.44
CA GLU A 105 2.10 -18.08 -4.88
C GLU A 105 1.23 -17.04 -5.62
N GLY A 106 1.46 -16.91 -6.92
CA GLY A 106 0.67 -16.03 -7.78
C GLY A 106 1.10 -14.55 -7.73
N ASP A 107 0.13 -13.65 -7.88
CA ASP A 107 0.37 -12.21 -7.87
C ASP A 107 0.55 -11.68 -6.43
N PRO A 108 1.72 -11.14 -6.06
CA PRO A 108 1.98 -10.69 -4.69
C PRO A 108 1.01 -9.62 -4.19
N TYR A 109 0.58 -8.73 -5.10
CA TYR A 109 -0.34 -7.66 -4.76
C TYR A 109 -1.71 -8.25 -4.39
N ARG A 110 -2.23 -9.20 -5.16
CA ARG A 110 -3.49 -9.85 -4.82
C ARG A 110 -3.39 -10.69 -3.57
N ALA A 111 -2.36 -11.53 -3.47
CA ALA A 111 -2.17 -12.41 -2.31
C ALA A 111 -2.11 -11.63 -0.98
N MET A 112 -1.38 -10.50 -0.97
CA MET A 112 -1.32 -9.64 0.22
C MET A 112 -2.65 -8.96 0.53
N LEU A 113 -3.49 -8.63 -0.47
CA LEU A 113 -4.85 -8.11 -0.22
C LEU A 113 -5.77 -9.15 0.39
N ASP A 114 -5.63 -10.42 0.01
CA ASP A 114 -6.42 -11.52 0.56
C ASP A 114 -6.05 -11.76 2.03
N LEU A 115 -4.75 -11.68 2.39
CA LEU A 115 -4.31 -11.72 3.78
C LEU A 115 -4.88 -10.56 4.63
N ALA A 116 -5.13 -9.40 4.02
CA ALA A 116 -5.68 -8.25 4.74
C ALA A 116 -7.12 -8.50 5.27
N GLU A 117 -7.83 -9.49 4.74
CA GLU A 117 -9.16 -9.89 5.21
C GLU A 117 -9.10 -10.92 6.34
N MET A 118 -7.93 -11.49 6.64
CA MET A 118 -7.75 -12.48 7.71
C MET A 118 -7.60 -11.81 9.07
N ASP A 119 -8.01 -12.51 10.14
CA ASP A 119 -7.67 -12.14 11.52
C ASP A 119 -6.23 -12.58 11.88
N ASP A 120 -5.76 -12.19 13.07
CA ASP A 120 -4.38 -12.47 13.48
C ASP A 120 -4.11 -13.97 13.63
N ALA A 121 -5.13 -14.77 13.97
CA ALA A 121 -5.00 -16.23 14.03
C ALA A 121 -4.75 -16.81 12.64
N GLY A 122 -5.52 -16.39 11.63
CA GLY A 122 -5.32 -16.78 10.24
C GLY A 122 -3.94 -16.37 9.70
N LEU A 123 -3.48 -15.16 10.03
CA LEU A 123 -2.14 -14.70 9.65
C LEU A 123 -1.05 -15.58 10.28
N LEU A 124 -1.17 -15.94 11.56
CA LEU A 124 -0.20 -16.81 12.22
C LEU A 124 -0.13 -18.20 11.59
N GLU A 125 -1.24 -18.75 11.11
CA GLU A 125 -1.24 -20.03 10.38
C GLU A 125 -0.46 -19.94 9.07
N VAL A 126 -0.64 -18.85 8.29
CA VAL A 126 0.11 -18.61 7.05
C VAL A 126 1.62 -18.47 7.30
N MET A 127 2.00 -17.96 8.47
CA MET A 127 3.42 -17.78 8.84
C MET A 127 4.10 -19.07 9.30
N LYS A 128 3.36 -20.18 9.51
CA LYS A 128 3.96 -21.46 9.87
C LYS A 128 4.64 -22.12 8.66
N PRO A 129 5.71 -22.89 8.87
CA PRO A 129 6.31 -23.68 7.79
C PRO A 129 5.27 -24.61 7.15
N GLY A 130 4.95 -24.39 5.88
CA GLY A 130 3.98 -25.19 5.12
C GLY A 130 2.51 -24.76 5.26
N GLY A 131 2.22 -23.59 5.83
CA GLY A 131 0.87 -23.03 5.84
C GLY A 131 0.43 -22.54 4.46
N SER A 132 -0.62 -23.14 3.89
CA SER A 132 -1.33 -22.55 2.74
C SER A 132 -2.42 -21.60 3.24
N PRO A 133 -2.66 -20.45 2.60
CA PRO A 133 -3.89 -19.70 2.84
C PRO A 133 -5.07 -20.63 2.49
N GLY A 134 -5.96 -20.85 3.46
CA GLY A 134 -7.10 -21.75 3.32
C GLY A 134 -7.93 -21.40 2.09
N ALA A 135 -8.35 -22.44 1.36
CA ALA A 135 -9.14 -22.40 0.14
C ALA A 135 -10.52 -21.73 0.31
#